data_AF-A0A7X7WV16-F1
#
_entry.id   AF-A0A7X7WV16-F1
#
_cell.length_a   1.000
_cell.length_b   1.000
_cell.length_c   1.000
_cell.angle_alpha   90.00
_cell.angle_beta   90.00
_cell.angle_gamma   90.00
#
_symmetry.space_group_name_H-M   'P 1'
#
loop_
_entity.id
_entity.type
_entity.pdbx_description
1 polymer ?
#
loop_
_entity_poly.entity_id
_entity_poly.type
_entity_poly.pdbx_seq_one_letter_code
_entity_poly.pdbx_strand_id
1 'polypeptide(L)'
;MTPQYDELIAVLEKEFELCTQMVALLQKEKDVIVSLDPESLEQLLREKEMVISGIRFCDESRERILASLGFADRTLSEVAQVAEDDYREQLTGLASKFRAIVSSISELNRFNSMLIDKSLQYVKTSFNFLDSLGIQPQRKVSVEA
;
A
#
# COMPACT_ATOMS: atom_id res chain seq x y z
N MET A 1 3.27 33.59 -3.75
CA MET A 1 2.99 32.39 -4.57
C MET A 1 3.95 31.24 -4.28
N THR A 2 5.11 31.47 -3.66
CA THR A 2 6.09 30.46 -3.20
C THR A 2 5.64 29.54 -2.05
N PRO A 3 4.98 30.00 -0.96
CA PRO A 3 4.79 29.16 0.24
C PRO A 3 3.84 27.97 0.02
N GLN A 4 2.94 28.06 -0.97
CA GLN A 4 1.98 27.01 -1.30
C GLN A 4 2.63 25.85 -2.07
N TYR A 5 3.68 26.12 -2.86
CA TYR A 5 4.47 25.07 -3.50
C TYR A 5 5.38 24.36 -2.51
N ASP A 6 5.98 25.09 -1.56
CA ASP A 6 6.75 24.50 -0.47
C ASP A 6 5.86 23.54 0.37
N GLU A 7 4.64 23.95 0.68
CA GLU A 7 3.66 23.12 1.39
C GLU A 7 3.26 21.87 0.58
N LEU A 8 3.02 22.02 -0.72
CA LEU A 8 2.72 20.90 -1.62
C LEU A 8 3.85 19.88 -1.63
N ILE A 9 5.10 20.35 -1.76
CA ILE A 9 6.29 19.51 -1.79
C ILE A 9 6.45 18.76 -0.45
N ALA A 10 6.29 19.44 0.68
CA ALA A 10 6.37 18.80 1.99
C ALA A 10 5.32 17.69 2.18
N VAL A 11 4.08 17.92 1.71
CA VAL A 11 3.03 16.88 1.75
C VAL A 11 3.38 15.70 0.84
N LEU A 12 3.88 15.95 -0.36
CA LEU A 12 4.29 14.92 -1.32
C LEU A 12 5.49 14.10 -0.82
N GLU A 13 6.47 14.72 -0.17
CA GLU A 13 7.60 14.01 0.43
C GLU A 13 7.13 13.08 1.56
N LYS A 14 6.25 13.56 2.43
CA LYS A 14 5.65 12.73 3.49
C LYS A 14 4.82 11.57 2.92
N GLU A 15 4.02 11.83 1.89
CA GLU A 15 3.25 10.80 1.21
C GLU A 15 4.17 9.75 0.56
N PHE A 16 5.30 10.17 0.00
CA PHE A 16 6.31 9.27 -0.56
C PHE A 16 6.99 8.40 0.51
N GLU A 17 7.29 8.95 1.69
CA GLU A 17 7.80 8.20 2.83
C GLU A 17 6.81 7.12 3.28
N LEU A 18 5.51 7.45 3.36
CA LEU A 18 4.46 6.48 3.69
C LEU A 18 4.33 5.39 2.62
N CYS A 19 4.40 5.75 1.34
CA CYS A 19 4.46 4.78 0.26
C CYS A 19 5.68 3.84 0.39
N THR A 20 6.83 4.36 0.83
CA THR A 20 8.04 3.57 1.08
C THR A 20 7.86 2.60 2.24
N GLN A 21 7.19 3.03 3.31
CA GLN A 21 6.80 2.15 4.40
C GLN A 21 5.84 1.05 3.91
N MET A 22 4.87 1.38 3.06
CA MET A 22 3.97 0.39 2.46
C MET A 22 4.73 -0.66 1.64
N VAL A 23 5.74 -0.26 0.85
CA VAL A 23 6.60 -1.20 0.13
C VAL A 23 7.30 -2.16 1.09
N ALA A 24 7.87 -1.68 2.20
CA ALA A 24 8.52 -2.53 3.18
C ALA A 24 7.52 -3.52 3.84
N LEU A 25 6.30 -3.07 4.15
CA LEU A 25 5.25 -3.94 4.69
C LEU A 25 4.81 -5.00 3.67
N LEU A 26 4.69 -4.65 2.39
CA LEU A 26 4.37 -5.60 1.32
C LEU A 26 5.50 -6.62 1.09
N GLN A 27 6.76 -6.22 1.27
CA GLN A 27 7.88 -7.16 1.22
C GLN A 27 7.84 -8.14 2.40
N LYS A 28 7.60 -7.64 3.62
CA LYS A 28 7.43 -8.45 4.84
C LYS A 28 6.22 -9.39 4.76
N GLU A 29 5.16 -8.97 4.08
CA GLU A 29 3.94 -9.77 3.91
C GLU A 29 4.22 -11.14 3.29
N LYS A 30 5.15 -11.23 2.35
CA LYS A 30 5.57 -12.51 1.77
C LYS A 30 5.99 -13.50 2.87
N ASP A 31 6.85 -13.07 3.78
CA ASP A 31 7.40 -13.94 4.82
C ASP A 31 6.32 -14.34 5.84
N VAL A 32 5.41 -13.42 6.15
CA VAL A 32 4.26 -13.67 7.04
C VAL A 32 3.25 -14.63 6.41
N ILE A 33 2.98 -14.53 5.11
CA ILE A 33 2.12 -15.50 4.40
C ILE A 33 2.75 -16.90 4.43
N VAL A 34 4.06 -16.99 4.22
CA VAL A 34 4.77 -18.28 4.21
C VAL A 34 4.82 -18.90 5.61
N SER A 35 4.93 -18.10 6.67
CA SER A 35 4.96 -18.63 8.04
C SER A 35 3.61 -19.18 8.50
N LEU A 36 2.50 -18.81 7.84
CA LEU A 36 1.12 -19.17 8.20
C LEU A 36 0.79 -18.80 9.67
N ASP A 37 1.44 -17.78 10.21
CA ASP A 37 1.23 -17.30 11.58
C ASP A 37 0.11 -16.24 11.65
N PRO A 38 -1.04 -16.55 12.28
CA PRO A 38 -2.16 -15.62 12.37
C PRO A 38 -1.83 -14.33 13.14
N GLU A 39 -1.02 -14.39 14.19
CA GLU A 39 -0.69 -13.22 15.01
C GLU A 39 0.18 -12.23 14.23
N SER A 40 1.21 -12.74 13.54
CA SER A 40 2.05 -11.93 12.65
C SER A 40 1.24 -11.31 11.50
N LEU A 41 0.27 -12.05 10.95
CA LEU A 41 -0.60 -11.54 9.89
C LEU A 41 -1.51 -10.41 10.40
N GLU A 42 -2.15 -10.60 11.56
CA GLU A 42 -3.00 -9.56 12.16
C GLU A 42 -2.20 -8.28 12.47
N GLN A 43 -0.99 -8.44 13.01
CA GLN A 43 -0.11 -7.31 13.28
C GLN A 43 0.29 -6.56 12.01
N LEU A 44 0.64 -7.29 10.95
CA LEU A 44 0.98 -6.71 9.66
C LEU A 44 -0.20 -5.95 9.04
N LEU A 45 -1.42 -6.48 9.17
CA LEU A 45 -2.63 -5.80 8.68
C LEU A 45 -2.86 -4.48 9.41
N ARG A 46 -2.71 -4.45 10.74
CA ARG A 46 -2.78 -3.21 11.53
C ARG A 46 -1.74 -2.18 11.09
N GLU A 47 -0.50 -2.61 10.86
CA GLU A 47 0.58 -1.75 10.35
C GLU A 47 0.21 -1.13 9.00
N LYS A 48 -0.34 -1.92 8.09
CA LYS A 48 -0.81 -1.43 6.78
C LYS A 48 -1.98 -0.46 6.88
N GLU A 49 -2.95 -0.72 7.75
CA GLU A 49 -4.10 0.18 7.96
C GLU A 49 -3.67 1.56 8.44
N MET A 50 -2.68 1.63 9.34
CA MET A 50 -2.09 2.89 9.79
C MET A 50 -1.44 3.65 8.62
N VAL A 51 -0.64 2.97 7.79
CA VAL A 51 0.01 3.60 6.64
C VAL A 51 -1.02 4.07 5.60
N ILE A 52 -2.03 3.25 5.29
CA ILE A 52 -3.12 3.63 4.36
C ILE A 52 -3.85 4.88 4.86
N SER A 53 -4.15 4.95 6.16
CA SER A 53 -4.81 6.11 6.76
C SER A 53 -3.93 7.36 6.65
N GLY A 54 -2.62 7.23 6.84
CA GLY A 54 -1.65 8.30 6.64
C GLY A 54 -1.59 8.79 5.19
N ILE A 55 -1.61 7.86 4.22
CA ILE A 55 -1.60 8.20 2.78
C ILE A 55 -2.87 8.99 2.44
N ARG A 56 -4.05 8.52 2.88
CA ARG A 56 -5.33 9.23 2.66
C ARG A 56 -5.32 10.65 3.21
N PHE A 57 -4.76 10.85 4.40
CA PHE A 57 -4.63 12.19 4.96
C PHE A 57 -3.72 13.11 4.12
N CYS A 58 -2.63 12.55 3.57
CA CYS A 58 -1.75 13.30 2.67
C CYS A 58 -2.45 13.61 1.34
N ASP A 59 -3.19 12.66 0.78
CA ASP A 59 -4.00 12.83 -0.43
C ASP A 59 -5.01 13.98 -0.27
N GLU A 60 -5.79 13.99 0.81
CA GLU A 60 -6.76 15.05 1.11
C GLU A 60 -6.08 16.43 1.27
N SER A 61 -4.90 16.45 1.89
CA SER A 61 -4.12 17.68 2.06
C SER A 61 -3.58 18.17 0.72
N ARG A 62 -3.06 17.26 -0.11
CA ARG A 62 -2.58 17.54 -1.46
C ARG A 62 -3.70 18.10 -2.34
N GLU A 63 -4.87 17.47 -2.35
CA GLU A 63 -6.04 17.94 -3.11
C GLU A 63 -6.46 19.35 -2.70
N ARG A 64 -6.48 19.64 -1.39
CA ARG A 64 -6.78 20.99 -0.88
C ARG A 64 -5.76 22.02 -1.35
N ILE A 65 -4.47 21.70 -1.30
CA ILE A 65 -3.40 22.60 -1.74
C ILE A 65 -3.48 22.83 -3.25
N LEU A 66 -3.66 21.78 -4.04
CA LEU A 66 -3.83 21.87 -5.50
C LEU A 66 -5.05 22.71 -5.87
N ALA A 67 -6.18 22.54 -5.18
CA ALA A 67 -7.36 23.37 -5.39
C ALA A 67 -7.08 24.85 -5.08
N SER A 68 -6.33 25.15 -4.00
CA SER A 68 -5.95 26.52 -3.65
C SER A 68 -5.01 27.18 -4.67
N LEU A 69 -4.22 26.37 -5.39
CA LEU A 69 -3.35 26.80 -6.48
C LEU A 69 -4.06 26.90 -7.84
N GLY A 70 -5.35 26.51 -7.92
CA GLY A 70 -6.10 26.47 -9.19
C GLY A 70 -5.78 25.25 -10.07
N PHE A 71 -5.28 24.17 -9.47
CA PHE A 71 -4.80 22.96 -10.14
C PHE A 71 -5.56 21.69 -9.70
N ALA A 72 -6.80 21.81 -9.24
CA ALA A 72 -7.58 20.69 -8.70
C ALA A 72 -7.63 19.45 -9.64
N ASP A 73 -7.71 19.68 -10.95
CA ASP A 73 -7.81 18.62 -11.96
C ASP A 73 -6.48 18.33 -12.69
N ARG A 74 -5.35 18.84 -12.17
CA ARG A 74 -4.04 18.68 -12.81
C ARG A 74 -3.25 17.57 -12.15
N THR A 75 -2.57 16.79 -13.00
CA THR A 75 -1.56 15.85 -12.54
C THR A 75 -0.32 16.59 -12.03
N LEU A 76 0.46 15.95 -11.15
CA LEU A 76 1.70 16.53 -10.62
C LEU A 76 2.69 16.91 -11.74
N SER A 77 2.70 16.17 -12.86
CA SER A 77 3.51 16.49 -14.03
C SER A 77 3.05 17.76 -14.75
N GLU A 78 1.73 18.01 -14.83
CA GLU A 78 1.21 19.26 -15.39
C GLU A 78 1.46 20.46 -14.46
N VAL A 79 1.35 20.25 -13.14
CA VAL A 79 1.69 21.28 -12.14
C VAL A 79 3.17 21.67 -12.26
N ALA A 80 4.06 20.69 -12.43
CA ALA A 80 5.49 20.95 -12.61
C ALA A 80 5.79 21.80 -13.88
N GLN A 81 5.05 21.60 -14.97
CA GLN A 81 5.25 22.35 -16.21
C GLN A 81 4.95 23.84 -16.09
N VAL A 82 3.99 24.20 -15.25
CA VAL A 82 3.56 25.60 -15.03
C VAL A 82 4.25 26.26 -13.83
N ALA A 83 4.96 25.48 -13.02
CA ALA A 83 5.74 25.99 -11.90
C ALA A 83 7.01 26.74 -12.38
N GLU A 84 7.50 27.64 -11.51
CA GLU A 84 8.79 28.31 -11.67
C GLU A 84 9.95 27.29 -11.66
N ASP A 85 11.10 27.65 -12.23
CA ASP A 85 12.17 26.70 -12.53
C ASP A 85 12.67 25.91 -11.30
N ASP A 86 12.78 26.55 -10.12
CA ASP A 86 13.22 25.92 -8.87
C ASP A 86 12.25 24.82 -8.38
N TYR A 87 10.94 25.02 -8.57
CA TYR A 87 9.89 24.08 -8.16
C TYR A 87 9.63 23.00 -9.22
N ARG A 88 9.81 23.35 -10.50
CA ARG A 88 9.62 22.42 -11.62
C ARG A 88 10.49 21.18 -11.46
N GLU A 89 11.77 21.34 -11.14
CA GLU A 89 12.70 20.22 -10.99
C GLU A 89 12.27 19.30 -9.84
N GLN A 90 11.93 19.87 -8.69
CA GLN A 90 11.50 19.11 -7.51
C GLN A 90 10.20 18.34 -7.76
N LEU A 91 9.18 19.00 -8.31
CA LEU A 91 7.89 18.38 -8.61
C LEU A 91 8.01 17.30 -9.70
N THR A 92 8.87 17.51 -10.70
CA THR A 92 9.15 16.51 -11.74
C THR A 92 9.85 15.29 -11.14
N GLY A 93 10.83 15.51 -10.25
CA GLY A 93 11.52 14.46 -9.51
C GLY A 93 10.55 13.64 -8.66
N LEU A 94 9.67 14.31 -7.90
CA LEU A 94 8.61 13.66 -7.11
C LEU A 94 7.65 12.86 -7.99
N ALA A 95 7.17 13.41 -9.11
CA ALA A 95 6.29 12.69 -10.03
C ALA A 95 6.92 11.39 -10.55
N SER A 96 8.22 11.42 -10.87
CA SER A 96 8.97 10.23 -11.28
C SER A 96 9.09 9.19 -10.16
N LYS A 97 9.44 9.65 -8.95
CA LYS A 97 9.51 8.79 -7.75
C LYS A 97 8.17 8.12 -7.44
N PHE A 98 7.07 8.88 -7.50
CA PHE A 98 5.72 8.34 -7.30
C PHE A 98 5.34 7.29 -8.35
N ARG A 99 5.65 7.52 -9.62
CA ARG A 99 5.39 6.54 -10.67
C ARG A 99 6.11 5.21 -10.39
N ALA A 100 7.38 5.27 -9.98
CA ALA A 100 8.17 4.09 -9.66
C ALA A 100 7.64 3.34 -8.42
N ILE A 101 7.31 4.07 -7.34
CA ILE A 101 6.88 3.44 -6.09
C ILE A 101 5.47 2.85 -6.20
N VAL A 102 4.55 3.51 -6.90
CA VAL A 102 3.20 2.97 -7.14
C VAL A 102 3.25 1.71 -8.00
N SER A 103 4.14 1.65 -9.00
CA SER A 103 4.39 0.42 -9.76
C SER A 103 4.89 -0.70 -8.84
N SER A 104 5.86 -0.40 -7.97
CA SER A 104 6.42 -1.37 -7.02
C SER A 104 5.38 -1.90 -6.05
N ILE A 105 4.55 -1.03 -5.48
CA ILE A 105 3.42 -1.41 -4.60
C ILE A 105 2.46 -2.33 -5.33
N SER A 106 2.10 -2.00 -6.58
CA SER A 106 1.18 -2.79 -7.39
C SER A 106 1.72 -4.18 -7.71
N GLU A 107 3.01 -4.27 -8.06
CA GLU A 107 3.69 -5.54 -8.34
C GLU A 107 3.79 -6.43 -7.10
N LEU A 108 4.23 -5.87 -5.96
CA LEU A 108 4.35 -6.61 -4.70
C LEU A 108 2.99 -7.10 -4.21
N ASN A 109 1.96 -6.25 -4.24
CA ASN A 109 0.61 -6.64 -3.83
C ASN A 109 0.06 -7.75 -4.73
N ARG A 110 0.26 -7.65 -6.05
CA ARG A 110 -0.13 -8.70 -7.00
C ARG A 110 0.62 -10.01 -6.71
N PHE A 111 1.91 -9.95 -6.41
CA PHE A 111 2.71 -11.11 -6.05
C PHE A 111 2.19 -11.78 -4.76
N ASN A 112 1.94 -11.01 -3.71
CA ASN A 112 1.43 -11.52 -2.44
C ASN A 112 0.02 -12.12 -2.60
N SER A 113 -0.83 -11.51 -3.42
CA SER A 113 -2.15 -12.08 -3.76
C SER A 113 -2.02 -13.47 -4.41
N MET A 114 -1.10 -13.63 -5.38
CA MET A 114 -0.83 -14.94 -5.99
C MET A 114 -0.29 -15.96 -4.97
N LEU A 115 0.50 -15.52 -3.99
CA LEU A 115 1.05 -16.39 -2.94
C LEU A 115 -0.06 -16.88 -1.99
N ILE A 116 -0.99 -15.98 -1.62
CA ILE A 116 -2.17 -16.32 -0.83
C ILE A 116 -3.03 -17.34 -1.59
N ASP A 117 -3.33 -17.08 -2.86
CA ASP A 117 -4.14 -17.99 -3.69
C ASP A 117 -3.54 -19.40 -3.76
N LYS A 118 -2.22 -19.49 -3.96
CA LYS A 118 -1.51 -20.77 -3.94
C LYS A 118 -1.60 -21.45 -2.57
N SER A 119 -1.40 -20.71 -1.49
CA SER A 119 -1.47 -21.25 -0.13
C SER A 119 -2.87 -21.81 0.17
N LEU A 120 -3.92 -21.09 -0.21
CA LEU A 120 -5.31 -21.55 -0.10
C LEU A 120 -5.59 -22.79 -0.96
N GLN A 121 -5.02 -22.85 -2.17
CA GLN A 121 -5.13 -24.03 -3.03
C GLN A 121 -4.48 -25.26 -2.37
N TYR A 122 -3.30 -25.12 -1.76
CA TYR A 122 -2.65 -26.20 -1.03
C TYR A 122 -3.50 -26.69 0.15
N VAL A 123 -4.03 -25.77 0.97
CA VAL A 123 -4.93 -26.11 2.08
C VAL A 123 -6.17 -26.85 1.57
N LYS A 124 -6.79 -26.37 0.50
CA LYS A 124 -7.99 -26.99 -0.10
C LYS A 124 -7.70 -28.38 -0.65
N THR A 125 -6.59 -28.57 -1.37
CA THR A 125 -6.19 -29.89 -1.89
C THR A 125 -5.91 -30.86 -0.75
N SER A 126 -5.21 -30.41 0.30
CA SER A 126 -4.93 -31.22 1.48
C SER A 126 -6.22 -31.63 2.19
N PHE A 127 -7.17 -30.70 2.34
CA PHE A 127 -8.48 -30.98 2.89
C PHE A 127 -9.25 -32.02 2.05
N ASN A 128 -9.33 -31.83 0.73
CA ASN A 128 -10.00 -32.77 -0.16
C ASN A 128 -9.36 -34.18 -0.11
N PHE A 129 -8.04 -34.26 0.04
CA PHE A 129 -7.33 -35.51 0.20
C PHE A 129 -7.72 -36.23 1.50
N LEU A 130 -7.72 -35.51 2.63
CA LEU A 130 -8.14 -36.08 3.92
C LEU A 130 -9.61 -36.55 3.89
N ASP A 131 -10.49 -35.75 3.28
CA ASP A 131 -11.91 -36.09 3.10
C ASP A 131 -12.07 -37.36 2.23
N SER A 132 -11.29 -37.50 1.16
CA SER A 132 -11.29 -38.71 0.32
C SER A 132 -10.86 -39.99 1.05
N LEU A 133 -10.09 -39.85 2.14
CA LEU A 133 -9.69 -40.95 3.03
C LEU A 133 -10.72 -41.23 4.13
N GLY A 134 -11.87 -40.54 4.13
CA GLY A 134 -12.90 -40.65 5.16
C GLY A 134 -12.49 -40.04 6.51
N ILE A 135 -11.40 -39.27 6.55
CA ILE A 135 -10.94 -38.58 7.75
C ILE A 135 -11.74 -37.28 7.86
N GLN A 136 -12.85 -37.32 8.58
CA GLN A 136 -13.56 -36.10 8.92
C GLN A 136 -12.89 -35.42 10.12
N PRO A 137 -12.55 -34.12 10.03
CA PRO A 137 -12.01 -33.38 11.17
C PRO A 137 -13.03 -33.46 12.31
N GLN A 138 -12.60 -33.94 13.49
CA GLN A 138 -13.47 -33.96 14.66
C GLN A 138 -13.85 -32.52 14.99
N ARG A 139 -15.14 -32.21 14.87
CA ARG A 139 -15.75 -30.94 15.23
C ARG A 139 -15.75 -30.81 16.76
N LYS A 140 -14.58 -30.61 17.36
CA LYS A 140 -14.41 -30.24 18.76
C LYS A 140 -13.41 -29.11 18.86
N VAL A 141 -13.89 -27.90 18.59
CA VAL A 141 -13.47 -26.73 19.34
C VAL A 141 -14.75 -25.99 19.69
N SER A 142 -15.22 -26.25 20.91
CA SER A 142 -16.13 -25.34 21.59
C SER A 142 -15.40 -24.01 21.69
N VAL A 143 -15.87 -23.00 20.95
CA VAL A 143 -15.66 -21.61 21.35
C VAL A 143 -16.89 -21.26 22.17
N GLU A 144 -16.90 -21.73 23.41
CA GLU A 144 -17.74 -21.18 24.47
C GLU A 144 -16.88 -20.23 25.30
N ALA A 145 -17.47 -19.06 25.58
CA ALA A 145 -17.06 -17.94 26.43
C ALA A 145 -16.06 -16.94 25.83
#